data_AF-A0A534HVG5-F1
#
_entry.id   AF-A0A534HVG5-F1
#
_cell.length_a   1.000
_cell.length_b   1.000
_cell.length_c   1.000
_cell.angle_alpha   90.00
_cell.angle_beta   90.00
_cell.angle_gamma   90.00
#
_symmetry.space_group_name_H-M   'P 1'
#
loop_
_entity.id
_entity.type
_entity.pdbx_description
1 polymer ?
#
loop_
_entity_poly.entity_id
_entity_poly.type
_entity_poly.pdbx_seq_one_letter_code
_entity_poly.pdbx_strand_id
1 'polypeptide(L)'
;SLLYFTNIRWGGGERLFACVIPATSNPFIVCPAFEEDRAREQLTRGPLAGERADIRVWNEDESPYVLVARDLRDRGLATGIVGVEETMPFAWTDGIASAAPQLHVASGTPITAGCRMVKDDHELDLIRLACAATLKVYEAVYRAVQPGMTQNQVSDLIDAGYRQVGFPGGASVQVGEYTALPHGSSTPQIIREGTIIMLDDGCVVEGYQSDITRTFVLGTATARMHSVFDIVKRAQTAALAAARPGVPLESIDAAARKVIVDAGYGPGFTYFTHRVGHGLGMDGHEWPYLVTNNMFGWKTALTAQAGMVFSDEPGIYIRGEFGVRLEDDMYLTSDGARLFTPQSASLEQPF
;
A
#
# COMPACT_ATOMS: atom_id res chain seq x y z
N SER A 1 -9.89 -1.80 6.23
CA SER A 1 -11.09 -2.35 5.55
C SER A 1 -12.45 -1.71 5.90
N LEU A 2 -12.67 -1.08 7.07
CA LEU A 2 -13.99 -0.49 7.41
C LEU A 2 -14.51 0.49 6.35
N LEU A 3 -13.65 1.41 5.89
CA LEU A 3 -13.98 2.39 4.87
C LEU A 3 -14.47 1.74 3.56
N TYR A 4 -13.78 0.70 3.10
CA TYR A 4 -14.12 -0.04 1.88
C TYR A 4 -15.56 -0.60 1.92
N PHE A 5 -15.96 -1.26 3.02
CA PHE A 5 -17.26 -1.92 3.11
C PHE A 5 -18.41 -1.00 3.52
N THR A 6 -18.13 0.17 4.10
CA THR A 6 -19.17 0.98 4.76
C THR A 6 -19.17 2.46 4.38
N ASN A 7 -18.12 2.95 3.72
CA ASN A 7 -17.82 4.37 3.54
C ASN A 7 -17.61 5.16 4.86
N ILE A 8 -17.47 4.49 6.01
CA ILE A 8 -17.21 5.14 7.29
C ILE A 8 -15.71 5.42 7.42
N ARG A 9 -15.36 6.71 7.55
CA ARG A 9 -14.00 7.16 7.86
C ARG A 9 -13.82 7.24 9.38
N TRP A 10 -13.12 6.26 9.92
CA TRP A 10 -12.81 6.18 11.35
C TRP A 10 -11.30 6.04 11.56
N GLY A 11 -10.69 6.98 12.30
CA GLY A 11 -9.24 7.07 12.48
C GLY A 11 -8.63 6.04 13.43
N GLY A 12 -9.32 4.93 13.68
CA GLY A 12 -8.95 3.98 14.74
C GLY A 12 -9.00 4.61 16.14
N GLY A 13 -8.47 3.89 17.13
CA GLY A 13 -8.44 4.29 18.53
C GLY A 13 -8.36 3.09 19.46
N GLU A 14 -8.44 3.33 20.77
CA GLU A 14 -8.57 2.29 21.79
C GLU A 14 -10.00 1.75 21.90
N ARG A 15 -10.99 2.56 21.50
CA ARG A 15 -12.41 2.24 21.53
C ARG A 15 -12.81 1.39 20.33
N LEU A 16 -13.45 0.24 20.57
CA LEU A 16 -13.95 -0.59 19.49
C LEU A 16 -15.01 0.16 18.67
N PHE A 17 -14.67 0.40 17.41
CA PHE A 17 -15.60 0.74 16.34
C PHE A 17 -15.46 -0.33 15.25
N ALA A 18 -16.52 -1.08 14.97
CA ALA A 18 -16.46 -2.18 14.03
C ALA A 18 -17.75 -2.30 13.21
N CYS A 19 -17.63 -2.81 11.99
CA CYS A 19 -18.75 -3.32 11.21
C CYS A 19 -18.69 -4.85 11.26
N VAL A 20 -19.80 -5.48 11.63
CA VAL A 20 -19.98 -6.93 11.58
C VAL A 20 -20.94 -7.24 10.44
N ILE A 21 -20.52 -8.14 9.54
CA ILE A 21 -21.27 -8.51 8.34
C ILE A 21 -21.61 -10.00 8.40
N PRO A 22 -22.79 -10.38 8.94
CA PRO A 22 -23.24 -11.76 8.94
C PRO A 22 -23.60 -12.29 7.55
N ALA A 23 -23.45 -13.60 7.33
CA ALA A 23 -23.81 -14.21 6.05
C ALA A 23 -25.32 -14.29 5.76
N THR A 24 -26.16 -14.29 6.80
CA THR A 24 -27.62 -14.57 6.69
C THR A 24 -28.50 -13.53 7.37
N SER A 25 -27.94 -12.43 7.86
CA SER A 25 -28.71 -11.36 8.54
C SER A 25 -28.09 -10.00 8.25
N ASN A 26 -28.84 -8.93 8.49
CA ASN A 26 -28.35 -7.56 8.27
C ASN A 26 -27.02 -7.30 8.99
N PRO A 27 -26.12 -6.52 8.37
CA PRO A 27 -24.91 -6.05 9.03
C PRO A 27 -25.26 -5.14 10.22
N PHE A 28 -24.31 -4.97 11.12
CA PHE A 28 -24.44 -4.03 12.22
C PHE A 28 -23.12 -3.33 12.54
N ILE A 29 -23.23 -2.07 12.95
CA ILE A 29 -22.12 -1.25 13.44
C ILE A 29 -22.11 -1.32 14.96
N VAL A 30 -20.93 -1.56 15.53
CA VAL A 30 -20.67 -1.43 16.96
C VAL A 30 -19.85 -0.16 17.17
N CYS A 31 -20.32 0.77 17.99
CA CYS A 31 -19.62 2.02 18.25
C CYS A 31 -19.86 2.53 19.69
N PRO A 32 -18.99 3.41 20.23
CA PRO A 32 -19.26 4.09 21.48
C PRO A 32 -20.57 4.87 21.42
N ALA A 33 -21.33 4.91 22.52
CA ALA A 33 -22.64 5.57 22.56
C ALA A 33 -22.57 7.06 22.23
N PHE A 34 -21.52 7.76 22.66
CA PHE A 34 -21.32 9.17 22.35
C PHE A 34 -20.97 9.46 20.88
N GLU A 35 -20.69 8.43 20.08
CA GLU A 35 -20.39 8.52 18.64
C GLU A 35 -21.55 8.05 17.75
N GLU A 36 -22.72 7.73 18.34
CA GLU A 36 -23.86 7.17 17.62
C GLU A 36 -24.32 8.06 16.47
N ASP A 37 -24.50 9.36 16.72
CA ASP A 37 -24.97 10.31 15.71
C ASP A 37 -23.99 10.44 14.54
N ARG A 38 -22.69 10.44 14.84
CA ARG A 38 -21.64 10.48 13.81
C ARG A 38 -21.58 9.17 13.01
N ALA A 39 -21.79 8.03 13.66
CA ALA A 39 -21.90 6.74 12.97
C ALA A 39 -23.11 6.72 12.04
N ARG A 40 -24.27 7.20 12.51
CA ARG A 40 -25.51 7.35 11.70
C ARG A 40 -25.28 8.24 10.49
N GLU A 41 -24.70 9.41 10.69
CA GLU A 41 -24.42 10.36 9.61
C GLU A 41 -23.57 9.70 8.50
N GLN A 42 -22.44 9.09 8.86
CA GLN A 42 -21.54 8.51 7.87
C GLN A 42 -22.14 7.29 7.16
N LEU A 43 -22.91 6.46 7.88
CA LEU A 43 -23.55 5.29 7.31
C LEU A 43 -24.51 5.63 6.15
N THR A 44 -25.13 6.82 6.18
CA THR A 44 -26.01 7.28 5.08
C THR A 44 -25.30 7.51 3.75
N ARG A 45 -23.96 7.60 3.77
CA ARG A 45 -23.13 7.86 2.58
C ARG A 45 -22.57 6.58 1.96
N GLY A 46 -22.81 5.43 2.59
CA GLY A 46 -22.20 4.15 2.19
C GLY A 46 -23.16 3.18 1.53
N PRO A 47 -22.65 2.02 1.08
CA PRO A 47 -23.47 0.97 0.45
C PRO A 47 -24.52 0.40 1.42
N LEU A 48 -24.29 0.52 2.73
CA LEU A 48 -25.19 0.06 3.78
C LEU A 48 -26.35 1.04 4.07
N ALA A 49 -26.40 2.19 3.40
CA ALA A 49 -27.41 3.25 3.61
C ALA A 49 -28.87 2.82 3.37
N GLY A 50 -29.11 1.64 2.79
CA GLY A 50 -30.44 1.04 2.62
C GLY A 50 -30.64 -0.32 3.29
N GLU A 51 -29.59 -0.94 3.83
CA GLU A 51 -29.61 -2.37 4.23
C GLU A 51 -30.13 -2.64 5.64
N ARG A 52 -30.80 -1.67 6.28
CA ARG A 52 -31.14 -1.73 7.72
C ARG A 52 -29.94 -2.17 8.57
N ALA A 53 -28.76 -1.61 8.24
CA ALA A 53 -27.58 -1.80 9.06
C ALA A 53 -27.90 -1.25 10.46
N ASP A 54 -27.87 -2.16 11.42
CA ASP A 54 -28.19 -1.87 12.81
C ASP A 54 -27.04 -1.10 13.45
N ILE A 55 -27.32 -0.17 14.36
CA ILE A 55 -26.28 0.45 15.20
C ILE A 55 -26.45 -0.06 16.61
N ARG A 56 -25.35 -0.55 17.18
CA ARG A 56 -25.25 -1.10 18.52
C ARG A 56 -24.22 -0.31 19.29
N VAL A 57 -24.72 0.42 20.29
CA VAL A 57 -23.91 1.30 21.10
C VAL A 57 -23.48 0.64 22.40
N TRP A 58 -22.30 1.00 22.88
CA TRP A 58 -21.79 0.66 24.21
C TRP A 58 -21.34 1.93 24.94
N ASN A 59 -21.61 2.02 26.24
CA ASN A 59 -21.13 3.08 27.12
C ASN A 59 -19.71 2.78 27.60
N GLU A 60 -18.98 3.80 28.05
CA GLU A 60 -17.56 3.69 28.50
C GLU A 60 -17.33 2.66 29.62
N ASP A 61 -18.36 2.33 30.40
CA ASP A 61 -18.34 1.34 31.48
C ASP A 61 -18.84 -0.06 31.06
N GLU A 62 -19.16 -0.25 29.78
CA GLU A 62 -19.63 -1.51 29.21
C GLU A 62 -18.54 -2.21 28.38
N SER A 63 -18.69 -3.53 28.21
CA SER A 63 -17.80 -4.29 27.31
C SER A 63 -18.34 -4.30 25.88
N PRO A 64 -17.63 -3.71 24.90
CA PRO A 64 -18.04 -3.78 23.49
C PRO A 64 -18.00 -5.20 22.93
N TYR A 65 -17.17 -6.08 23.50
CA TYR A 65 -17.07 -7.48 23.07
C TYR A 65 -18.28 -8.30 23.50
N VAL A 66 -18.79 -8.07 24.72
CA VAL A 66 -20.04 -8.67 25.20
C VAL A 66 -21.22 -8.21 24.36
N LEU A 67 -21.22 -6.94 23.92
CA LEU A 67 -22.22 -6.42 22.99
C LEU A 67 -22.20 -7.15 21.64
N VAL A 68 -21.02 -7.32 21.03
CA VAL A 68 -20.86 -8.10 19.79
C VAL A 68 -21.37 -9.53 19.97
N ALA A 69 -20.92 -10.21 21.03
CA ALA A 69 -21.31 -11.59 21.32
C ALA A 69 -22.82 -11.75 21.54
N ARG A 70 -23.44 -10.81 22.26
CA ARG A 70 -24.90 -10.76 22.45
C ARG A 70 -25.62 -10.58 21.12
N ASP A 71 -25.23 -9.60 20.32
CA ASP A 71 -25.93 -9.30 19.06
C ASP A 71 -25.84 -10.47 18.06
N LEU A 72 -24.68 -11.12 17.97
CA LEU A 72 -24.52 -12.34 17.17
C LEU A 72 -25.44 -13.45 17.67
N ARG A 73 -25.50 -13.71 18.98
CA ARG A 73 -26.40 -14.73 19.56
C ARG A 73 -27.87 -14.41 19.30
N ASP A 74 -28.29 -13.16 19.48
CA ASP A 74 -29.68 -12.73 19.29
C ASP A 74 -30.12 -12.87 17.82
N ARG A 75 -29.17 -12.88 16.88
CA ARG A 75 -29.37 -13.21 15.45
C ARG A 75 -29.29 -14.70 15.12
N GLY A 76 -29.17 -15.57 16.12
CA GLY A 76 -29.01 -17.01 15.94
C GLY A 76 -27.60 -17.46 15.52
N LEU A 77 -26.59 -16.59 15.65
CA LEU A 77 -25.20 -16.83 15.26
C LEU A 77 -24.31 -17.06 16.50
N ALA A 78 -24.78 -17.88 17.44
CA ALA A 78 -24.06 -18.18 18.69
C ALA A 78 -22.86 -19.13 18.50
N THR A 79 -22.80 -19.83 17.36
CA THR A 79 -21.77 -20.82 17.01
C THR A 79 -21.34 -20.62 15.56
N GLY A 80 -20.15 -21.10 15.19
CA GLY A 80 -19.64 -21.00 13.82
C GLY A 80 -18.27 -20.33 13.78
N ILE A 81 -17.96 -19.68 12.65
CA ILE A 81 -16.68 -19.01 12.42
C ILE A 81 -16.92 -17.50 12.32
N VAL A 82 -16.15 -16.72 13.06
CA VAL A 82 -16.07 -15.26 12.87
C VAL A 82 -14.70 -14.94 12.28
N GLY A 83 -14.71 -14.44 11.04
CA GLY A 83 -13.51 -13.89 10.41
C GLY A 83 -13.22 -12.50 10.95
N VAL A 84 -12.02 -12.28 11.45
CA VAL A 84 -11.55 -10.97 11.93
C VAL A 84 -10.51 -10.42 10.97
N GLU A 85 -10.70 -9.18 10.55
CA GLU A 85 -9.80 -8.50 9.61
C GLU A 85 -8.40 -8.31 10.21
N GLU A 86 -7.36 -8.46 9.38
CA GLU A 86 -5.97 -8.59 9.83
C GLU A 86 -5.37 -7.36 10.54
N THR A 87 -5.96 -6.18 10.35
CA THR A 87 -5.49 -4.94 10.98
C THR A 87 -6.20 -4.67 12.31
N MET A 88 -7.22 -5.45 12.69
CA MET A 88 -7.84 -5.32 14.00
C MET A 88 -6.81 -5.63 15.11
N PRO A 89 -6.64 -4.73 16.09
CA PRO A 89 -5.87 -4.98 17.29
C PRO A 89 -6.16 -6.34 17.91
N PHE A 90 -5.10 -7.05 18.29
CA PHE A 90 -5.20 -8.37 18.93
C PHE A 90 -6.14 -8.36 20.14
N ALA A 91 -6.10 -7.30 20.97
CA ALA A 91 -6.95 -7.15 22.15
C ALA A 91 -8.46 -7.19 21.81
N TRP A 92 -8.86 -6.67 20.65
CA TRP A 92 -10.26 -6.72 20.21
C TRP A 92 -10.65 -8.13 19.77
N THR A 93 -9.76 -8.80 19.04
CA THR A 93 -9.93 -10.19 18.61
C THR A 93 -10.05 -11.14 19.81
N ASP A 94 -9.15 -11.00 20.78
CA ASP A 94 -9.12 -11.77 22.03
C ASP A 94 -10.34 -11.48 22.92
N GLY A 95 -10.75 -10.21 23.00
CA GLY A 95 -11.98 -9.80 23.68
C GLY A 95 -13.23 -10.45 23.09
N ILE A 96 -13.37 -10.46 21.76
CA ILE A 96 -14.48 -11.13 21.07
C ILE A 96 -14.44 -12.65 21.32
N ALA A 97 -13.27 -13.28 21.20
CA ALA A 97 -13.11 -14.72 21.46
C ALA A 97 -13.51 -15.09 22.89
N SER A 98 -13.11 -14.27 23.88
CA SER A 98 -13.44 -14.45 25.29
C SER A 98 -14.93 -14.26 25.57
N ALA A 99 -15.57 -13.28 24.92
CA ALA A 99 -16.99 -12.99 25.09
C ALA A 99 -17.91 -14.00 24.37
N ALA A 100 -17.42 -14.67 23.33
CA ALA A 100 -18.15 -15.65 22.54
C ALA A 100 -17.36 -16.96 22.34
N PRO A 101 -17.09 -17.74 23.41
CA PRO A 101 -16.21 -18.92 23.36
C PRO A 101 -16.74 -20.07 22.50
N GLN A 102 -18.00 -20.00 22.06
CA GLN A 102 -18.62 -20.98 21.16
C GLN A 102 -18.38 -20.64 19.67
N LEU A 103 -17.84 -19.45 19.38
CA LEU A 103 -17.40 -19.04 18.06
C LEU A 103 -15.92 -19.36 17.88
N HIS A 104 -15.58 -19.88 16.72
CA HIS A 104 -14.19 -20.02 16.28
C HIS A 104 -13.76 -18.72 15.60
N VAL A 105 -12.92 -17.94 16.27
CA VAL A 105 -12.33 -16.75 15.68
C VAL A 105 -11.20 -17.17 14.73
N ALA A 106 -11.28 -16.73 13.48
CA ALA A 106 -10.31 -17.04 12.43
C ALA A 106 -9.92 -15.77 11.66
N SER A 107 -8.88 -15.85 10.83
CA SER A 107 -8.53 -14.76 9.92
C SER A 107 -9.67 -14.51 8.93
N GLY A 108 -10.11 -13.25 8.86
CA GLY A 108 -11.05 -12.73 7.86
C GLY A 108 -10.35 -12.30 6.56
N THR A 109 -9.02 -12.34 6.51
CA THR A 109 -8.19 -11.92 5.37
C THR A 109 -8.62 -12.54 4.03
N PRO A 110 -8.99 -13.83 3.93
CA PRO A 110 -9.47 -14.38 2.66
C PRO A 110 -10.71 -13.65 2.09
N ILE A 111 -11.54 -13.06 2.95
CA ILE A 111 -12.72 -12.27 2.56
C ILE A 111 -12.30 -10.83 2.25
N THR A 112 -11.65 -10.17 3.20
CA THR A 112 -11.32 -8.74 3.09
C THR A 112 -10.34 -8.47 1.95
N ALA A 113 -9.26 -9.26 1.88
CA ALA A 113 -8.33 -9.20 0.78
C ALA A 113 -8.98 -9.72 -0.52
N GLY A 114 -9.79 -10.79 -0.46
CA GLY A 114 -10.49 -11.32 -1.63
C GLY A 114 -11.36 -10.28 -2.35
N CYS A 115 -11.99 -9.37 -1.62
CA CYS A 115 -12.74 -8.26 -2.20
C CYS A 115 -11.81 -7.14 -2.71
N ARG A 116 -10.78 -6.78 -1.95
CA ARG A 116 -9.93 -5.59 -2.22
C ARG A 116 -8.83 -5.83 -3.26
N MET A 117 -8.41 -7.07 -3.48
CA MET A 117 -7.30 -7.39 -4.39
C MET A 117 -7.60 -7.02 -5.84
N VAL A 118 -8.87 -7.12 -6.27
CA VAL A 118 -9.30 -6.85 -7.65
C VAL A 118 -10.11 -5.57 -7.67
N LYS A 119 -9.55 -4.52 -8.27
CA LYS A 119 -10.14 -3.19 -8.33
C LYS A 119 -11.17 -3.11 -9.45
N ASP A 120 -12.26 -2.40 -9.20
CA ASP A 120 -13.16 -1.94 -10.24
C ASP A 120 -12.64 -0.68 -10.97
N ASP A 121 -13.34 -0.24 -12.01
CA ASP A 121 -12.93 0.91 -12.82
C ASP A 121 -12.88 2.23 -12.00
N HIS A 122 -13.77 2.39 -11.03
CA HIS A 122 -13.81 3.58 -10.18
C HIS A 122 -12.61 3.63 -9.24
N GLU A 123 -12.25 2.49 -8.63
CA GLU A 123 -11.05 2.35 -7.81
C GLU A 123 -9.78 2.65 -8.63
N LEU A 124 -9.69 2.11 -9.86
CA LEU A 124 -8.56 2.37 -10.75
C LEU A 124 -8.44 3.85 -11.15
N ASP A 125 -9.56 4.55 -11.32
CA ASP A 125 -9.56 5.99 -11.63
C ASP A 125 -9.07 6.84 -10.45
N LEU A 126 -9.40 6.45 -9.21
CA LEU A 126 -8.89 7.12 -8.01
C LEU A 126 -7.38 6.92 -7.85
N ILE A 127 -6.89 5.69 -8.06
CA ILE A 127 -5.44 5.38 -8.07
C ILE A 127 -4.74 6.17 -9.17
N ARG A 128 -5.30 6.21 -10.39
CA ARG A 128 -4.74 6.99 -11.51
C ARG A 128 -4.61 8.47 -11.17
N LEU A 129 -5.61 9.05 -10.50
CA LEU A 129 -5.56 10.44 -10.06
C LEU A 129 -4.48 10.64 -8.98
N ALA A 130 -4.34 9.71 -8.03
CA ALA A 130 -3.28 9.75 -7.02
C ALA A 130 -1.88 9.71 -7.67
N CYS A 131 -1.63 8.77 -8.59
CA CYS A 131 -0.34 8.64 -9.26
C CYS A 131 -0.01 9.89 -10.10
N ALA A 132 -1.00 10.44 -10.81
CA ALA A 132 -0.83 11.68 -11.59
C ALA A 132 -0.51 12.89 -10.70
N ALA A 133 -1.13 12.98 -9.53
CA ALA A 133 -0.86 14.05 -8.56
C ALA A 133 0.56 13.92 -7.98
N THR A 134 0.97 12.72 -7.56
CA THR A 134 2.33 12.46 -7.06
C THR A 134 3.39 12.75 -8.11
N LEU A 135 3.21 12.29 -9.35
CA LEU A 135 4.17 12.55 -10.43
C LEU A 135 4.36 14.05 -10.67
N LYS A 136 3.26 14.82 -10.63
CA LYS A 136 3.31 16.28 -10.78
C LYS A 136 4.04 16.97 -9.62
N VAL A 137 3.84 16.50 -8.38
CA VAL A 137 4.57 16.99 -7.21
C VAL A 137 6.05 16.68 -7.34
N TYR A 138 6.40 15.44 -7.68
CA TYR A 138 7.79 15.02 -7.82
C TYR A 138 8.51 15.76 -8.95
N GLU A 139 7.85 16.02 -10.08
CA GLU A 139 8.43 16.81 -11.16
C GLU A 139 8.72 18.26 -10.71
N ALA A 140 7.80 18.87 -9.97
CA ALA A 140 7.99 20.21 -9.42
C ALA A 140 9.14 20.25 -8.41
N VAL A 141 9.25 19.24 -7.54
CA VAL A 141 10.34 19.08 -6.57
C VAL A 141 11.67 18.91 -7.28
N TYR A 142 11.77 18.01 -8.27
CA TYR A 142 12.97 17.80 -9.07
C TYR A 142 13.48 19.10 -9.71
N ARG A 143 12.58 19.95 -10.22
CA ARG A 143 12.93 21.26 -10.80
C ARG A 143 13.34 22.31 -9.76
N ALA A 144 12.93 22.14 -8.50
CA ALA A 144 13.15 23.09 -7.42
C ALA A 144 14.37 22.74 -6.54
N VAL A 145 14.82 21.48 -6.54
CA VAL A 145 16.00 21.03 -5.78
C VAL A 145 17.25 21.78 -6.23
N GLN A 146 18.04 22.26 -5.27
CA GLN A 146 19.29 22.97 -5.51
C GLN A 146 20.42 22.45 -4.61
N PRO A 147 21.70 22.60 -5.02
CA PRO A 147 22.83 22.30 -4.15
C PRO A 147 22.76 23.12 -2.86
N GLY A 148 23.11 22.48 -1.74
CA GLY A 148 23.06 23.07 -0.40
C GLY A 148 21.76 22.82 0.35
N MET A 149 20.69 22.36 -0.33
CA MET A 149 19.47 21.93 0.36
C MET A 149 19.70 20.66 1.19
N THR A 150 18.98 20.55 2.29
CA THR A 150 18.88 19.31 3.08
C THR A 150 17.74 18.44 2.60
N GLN A 151 17.74 17.16 2.96
CA GLN A 151 16.63 16.25 2.69
C GLN A 151 15.31 16.76 3.28
N ASN A 152 15.34 17.38 4.46
CA ASN A 152 14.14 17.94 5.10
C ASN A 152 13.59 19.14 4.32
N GLN A 153 14.45 19.99 3.76
CA GLN A 153 14.01 21.11 2.91
C GLN A 153 13.38 20.61 1.61
N VAL A 154 13.78 19.44 1.11
CA VAL A 154 13.11 18.79 -0.03
C VAL A 154 11.76 18.21 0.41
N SER A 155 11.66 17.59 1.59
CA SER A 155 10.37 17.18 2.17
C SER A 155 9.42 18.37 2.34
N ASP A 156 9.89 19.55 2.76
CA ASP A 156 9.06 20.75 2.84
C ASP A 156 8.48 21.17 1.47
N LEU A 157 9.25 20.99 0.38
CA LEU A 157 8.78 21.24 -0.99
C LEU A 157 7.71 20.22 -1.41
N ILE A 158 7.90 18.94 -1.05
CA ILE A 158 6.93 17.87 -1.30
C ILE A 158 5.60 18.19 -0.60
N ASP A 159 5.64 18.54 0.69
CA ASP A 159 4.46 18.91 1.46
C ASP A 159 3.73 20.12 0.86
N ALA A 160 4.49 21.12 0.40
CA ALA A 160 3.93 22.28 -0.29
C ALA A 160 3.28 21.87 -1.63
N GLY A 161 3.90 20.94 -2.37
CA GLY A 161 3.35 20.39 -3.60
C GLY A 161 2.03 19.66 -3.38
N TYR A 162 1.95 18.80 -2.35
CA TYR A 162 0.72 18.08 -2.01
C TYR A 162 -0.41 19.03 -1.56
N ARG A 163 -0.09 20.06 -0.78
CA ARG A 163 -1.04 21.15 -0.46
C ARG A 163 -1.56 21.85 -1.73
N GLN A 164 -0.73 22.02 -2.75
CA GLN A 164 -1.10 22.71 -3.98
C GLN A 164 -1.96 21.84 -4.93
N VAL A 165 -1.74 20.52 -4.97
CA VAL A 165 -2.60 19.60 -5.75
C VAL A 165 -3.88 19.21 -5.00
N GLY A 166 -3.96 19.49 -3.70
CA GLY A 166 -5.17 19.35 -2.89
C GLY A 166 -5.37 17.95 -2.30
N PHE A 167 -4.34 17.12 -2.28
CA PHE A 167 -4.39 15.76 -1.73
C PHE A 167 -3.41 15.59 -0.57
N PRO A 168 -3.79 14.90 0.52
CA PRO A 168 -2.85 14.54 1.56
C PRO A 168 -1.82 13.56 1.00
N GLY A 169 -0.54 13.84 1.22
CA GLY A 169 0.56 13.00 0.77
C GLY A 169 1.87 13.41 1.43
N GLY A 170 2.91 12.63 1.17
CA GLY A 170 4.27 12.87 1.62
C GLY A 170 5.26 12.11 0.76
N ALA A 171 6.55 12.25 1.04
CA ALA A 171 7.57 11.39 0.48
C ALA A 171 8.80 11.34 1.36
N SER A 172 9.38 10.15 1.46
CA SER A 172 10.71 9.96 2.00
C SER A 172 11.76 10.47 1.01
N VAL A 173 12.84 11.06 1.54
CA VAL A 173 13.92 11.66 0.74
C VAL A 173 15.26 11.09 1.22
N GLN A 174 15.95 10.38 0.33
CA GLN A 174 17.29 9.88 0.58
C GLN A 174 18.29 10.47 -0.40
N VAL A 175 19.50 10.76 0.10
CA VAL A 175 20.54 11.51 -0.62
C VAL A 175 21.88 10.76 -0.51
N GLY A 176 22.59 10.59 -1.62
CA GLY A 176 23.91 9.96 -1.66
C GLY A 176 23.87 8.51 -1.18
N GLU A 177 24.76 8.13 -0.28
CA GLU A 177 24.86 6.76 0.25
C GLU A 177 23.58 6.26 0.94
N TYR A 178 22.74 7.18 1.43
CA TYR A 178 21.51 6.82 2.14
C TYR A 178 20.42 6.31 1.19
N THR A 179 20.56 6.53 -0.12
CA THR A 179 19.73 5.85 -1.13
C THR A 179 19.96 4.34 -1.14
N ALA A 180 21.08 3.84 -0.59
CA ALA A 180 21.33 2.42 -0.38
C ALA A 180 20.59 1.83 0.84
N LEU A 181 19.77 2.64 1.53
CA LEU A 181 18.91 2.20 2.63
C LEU A 181 17.45 2.31 2.15
N PRO A 182 16.75 1.20 1.88
CA PRO A 182 15.41 1.24 1.26
C PRO A 182 14.39 2.10 2.02
N HIS A 183 14.53 2.22 3.35
CA HIS A 183 13.70 3.07 4.21
C HIS A 183 14.47 4.28 4.79
N GLY A 184 15.60 4.64 4.18
CA GLY A 184 16.39 5.81 4.53
C GLY A 184 17.17 5.74 5.85
N SER A 185 17.55 6.93 6.33
CA SER A 185 18.31 7.17 7.55
C SER A 185 17.85 8.48 8.20
N SER A 186 17.95 8.55 9.53
CA SER A 186 17.76 9.79 10.28
C SER A 186 18.98 10.72 10.27
N THR A 187 20.10 10.30 9.65
CA THR A 187 21.30 11.15 9.54
C THR A 187 20.99 12.37 8.69
N PRO A 188 21.38 13.59 9.13
CA PRO A 188 21.27 14.80 8.31
C PRO A 188 22.04 14.68 6.99
N GLN A 189 21.40 15.05 5.89
CA GLN A 189 21.92 14.92 4.54
C GLN A 189 21.95 16.29 3.85
N ILE A 190 22.97 16.53 3.03
CA ILE A 190 23.10 17.77 2.26
C ILE A 190 23.33 17.42 0.81
N ILE A 191 22.48 17.97 -0.05
CA ILE A 191 22.51 17.78 -1.49
C ILE A 191 23.67 18.58 -2.08
N ARG A 192 24.45 17.93 -2.94
CA ARG A 192 25.54 18.55 -3.73
C ARG A 192 25.38 18.15 -5.18
N GLU A 193 26.03 18.89 -6.07
CA GLU A 193 26.15 18.46 -7.46
C GLU A 193 26.81 17.08 -7.55
N GLY A 194 26.32 16.23 -8.47
CA GLY A 194 26.69 14.83 -8.64
C GLY A 194 26.05 13.87 -7.62
N THR A 195 25.23 14.37 -6.69
CA THR A 195 24.58 13.51 -5.69
C THR A 195 23.32 12.87 -6.26
N ILE A 196 23.19 11.56 -6.04
CA ILE A 196 21.97 10.80 -6.32
C ILE A 196 20.95 11.01 -5.22
N ILE A 197 19.69 11.16 -5.59
CA ILE A 197 18.55 11.46 -4.73
C ILE A 197 17.45 10.46 -5.06
N MET A 198 16.79 9.93 -4.04
CA MET A 198 15.62 9.06 -4.16
C MET A 198 14.46 9.71 -3.41
N LEU A 199 13.33 9.84 -4.12
CA LEU A 199 12.03 10.21 -3.57
C LEU A 199 11.13 8.98 -3.66
N ASP A 200 10.37 8.69 -2.62
CA ASP A 200 9.55 7.49 -2.48
C ASP A 200 8.30 7.79 -1.62
N ASP A 201 7.22 7.02 -1.76
CA ASP A 201 5.83 7.24 -1.29
C ASP A 201 4.93 7.99 -2.30
N GLY A 202 3.80 8.51 -1.81
CA GLY A 202 2.80 9.17 -2.65
C GLY A 202 1.70 9.92 -1.88
N CYS A 203 0.50 9.98 -2.47
CA CYS A 203 -0.65 10.64 -1.89
C CYS A 203 -1.89 9.74 -1.81
N VAL A 204 -2.93 10.26 -1.17
CA VAL A 204 -4.22 9.58 -1.00
C VAL A 204 -5.33 10.40 -1.66
N VAL A 205 -6.10 9.76 -2.53
CA VAL A 205 -7.28 10.32 -3.20
C VAL A 205 -8.51 9.47 -2.83
N GLU A 206 -9.44 10.06 -2.10
CA GLU A 206 -10.65 9.39 -1.56
C GLU A 206 -10.40 8.08 -0.80
N GLY A 207 -9.17 7.86 -0.33
CA GLY A 207 -8.77 6.66 0.38
C GLY A 207 -7.88 5.72 -0.44
N TYR A 208 -7.74 5.92 -1.75
CA TYR A 208 -6.82 5.16 -2.61
C TYR A 208 -5.47 5.85 -2.71
N GLN A 209 -4.40 5.05 -2.71
CA GLN A 209 -3.04 5.54 -2.64
C GLN A 209 -2.34 5.43 -4.00
N SER A 210 -1.33 6.27 -4.18
CA SER A 210 -0.25 6.05 -5.15
C SER A 210 1.03 5.74 -4.41
N ASP A 211 1.92 4.98 -5.03
CA ASP A 211 3.27 4.74 -4.52
C ASP A 211 4.28 4.83 -5.66
N ILE A 212 5.19 5.80 -5.58
CA ILE A 212 6.10 6.12 -6.68
C ILE A 212 7.48 6.39 -6.12
N THR A 213 8.48 5.69 -6.65
CA THR A 213 9.89 6.00 -6.44
C THR A 213 10.47 6.66 -7.69
N ARG A 214 11.15 7.80 -7.49
CA ARG A 214 12.04 8.41 -8.49
C ARG A 214 13.45 8.53 -7.93
N THR A 215 14.40 7.88 -8.60
CA THR A 215 15.83 8.06 -8.35
C THR A 215 16.44 8.93 -9.46
N PHE A 216 17.14 10.01 -9.09
CA PHE A 216 17.76 10.93 -10.05
C PHE A 216 19.07 11.53 -9.51
N VAL A 217 19.85 12.16 -10.37
CA VAL A 217 21.09 12.87 -9.97
C VAL A 217 20.93 14.36 -10.22
N LEU A 218 21.37 15.18 -9.25
CA LEU A 218 21.51 16.62 -9.47
C LEU A 218 22.85 16.89 -10.18
N GLY A 219 22.82 17.09 -11.49
CA GLY A 219 24.03 17.27 -12.32
C GLY A 219 24.28 16.04 -13.19
N THR A 220 25.52 15.54 -13.21
CA THR A 220 25.91 14.41 -14.08
C THR A 220 26.07 13.12 -13.28
N ALA A 221 25.41 12.04 -13.67
CA ALA A 221 25.60 10.74 -13.05
C ALA A 221 26.95 10.11 -13.42
N THR A 222 27.48 9.27 -12.53
CA THR A 222 28.67 8.48 -12.84
C THR A 222 28.34 7.32 -13.78
N ALA A 223 29.33 6.79 -14.50
CA ALA A 223 29.15 5.61 -15.34
C ALA A 223 28.59 4.40 -14.56
N ARG A 224 28.97 4.25 -13.28
CA ARG A 224 28.45 3.19 -12.42
C ARG A 224 26.97 3.41 -12.05
N MET A 225 26.58 4.66 -11.76
CA MET A 225 25.18 4.99 -11.50
C MET A 225 24.29 4.72 -12.72
N HIS A 226 24.73 5.14 -13.92
CA HIS A 226 24.02 4.80 -15.17
C HIS A 226 23.87 3.30 -15.37
N SER A 227 24.96 2.54 -15.21
CA SER A 227 24.93 1.09 -15.37
C SER A 227 23.95 0.42 -14.40
N VAL A 228 23.90 0.87 -13.14
CA VAL A 228 22.95 0.34 -12.14
C VAL A 228 21.52 0.72 -12.48
N PHE A 229 21.27 1.98 -12.87
CA PHE A 229 19.96 2.45 -13.31
C PHE A 229 19.43 1.62 -14.48
N ASP A 230 20.25 1.36 -15.50
CA ASP A 230 19.84 0.56 -16.66
C ASP A 230 19.51 -0.89 -16.31
N ILE A 231 20.16 -1.45 -15.28
CA ILE A 231 19.82 -2.79 -14.78
C ILE A 231 18.46 -2.75 -14.07
N VAL A 232 18.24 -1.78 -13.18
CA VAL A 232 16.99 -1.62 -12.43
C VAL A 232 15.81 -1.37 -13.38
N LYS A 233 15.99 -0.48 -14.35
CA LYS A 233 14.98 -0.20 -15.39
C LYS A 233 14.61 -1.45 -16.20
N ARG A 234 15.60 -2.26 -16.59
CA ARG A 234 15.34 -3.54 -17.26
C ARG A 234 14.65 -4.56 -16.35
N ALA A 235 14.95 -4.55 -15.05
CA ALA A 235 14.29 -5.41 -14.08
C ALA A 235 12.80 -5.05 -13.92
N GLN A 236 12.48 -3.76 -13.80
CA GLN A 236 11.09 -3.26 -13.75
C GLN A 236 10.35 -3.64 -15.04
N THR A 237 10.98 -3.39 -16.21
CA THR A 237 10.42 -3.79 -17.51
C THR A 237 10.14 -5.30 -17.60
N ALA A 238 11.00 -6.13 -17.00
CA ALA A 238 10.82 -7.57 -16.98
C ALA A 238 9.67 -8.03 -16.07
N ALA A 239 9.48 -7.38 -14.90
CA ALA A 239 8.33 -7.62 -14.04
C ALA A 239 7.02 -7.23 -14.75
N LEU A 240 6.93 -6.02 -15.29
CA LEU A 240 5.78 -5.56 -16.07
C LEU A 240 5.43 -6.52 -17.23
N ALA A 241 6.44 -7.00 -17.96
CA ALA A 241 6.22 -7.94 -19.07
C ALA A 241 5.76 -9.35 -18.62
N ALA A 242 6.16 -9.77 -17.41
CA ALA A 242 5.74 -11.04 -16.82
C ALA A 242 4.33 -10.95 -16.21
N ALA A 243 3.90 -9.77 -15.78
CA ALA A 243 2.61 -9.53 -15.15
C ALA A 243 1.46 -9.64 -16.16
N ARG A 244 0.72 -10.75 -16.08
CA ARG A 244 -0.52 -10.98 -16.86
C ARG A 244 -1.44 -11.96 -16.13
N PRO A 245 -2.76 -11.93 -16.38
CA PRO A 245 -3.68 -12.87 -15.74
C PRO A 245 -3.26 -14.35 -15.90
N GLY A 246 -3.42 -15.12 -14.83
CA GLY A 246 -3.16 -16.56 -14.78
C GLY A 246 -1.74 -16.98 -14.45
N VAL A 247 -0.76 -16.06 -14.39
CA VAL A 247 0.60 -16.41 -13.94
C VAL A 247 0.68 -16.44 -12.41
N PRO A 248 1.53 -17.30 -11.80
CA PRO A 248 1.83 -17.22 -10.38
C PRO A 248 2.48 -15.88 -10.03
N LEU A 249 2.07 -15.24 -8.93
CA LEU A 249 2.63 -13.92 -8.54
C LEU A 249 4.15 -13.96 -8.31
N GLU A 250 4.68 -15.06 -7.79
CA GLU A 250 6.12 -15.24 -7.60
C GLU A 250 6.93 -15.22 -8.89
N SER A 251 6.30 -15.53 -10.05
CA SER A 251 6.98 -15.49 -11.34
C SER A 251 7.29 -14.05 -11.79
N ILE A 252 6.53 -13.07 -11.30
CA ILE A 252 6.74 -11.65 -11.56
C ILE A 252 7.99 -11.17 -10.81
N ASP A 253 8.13 -11.51 -9.52
CA ASP A 253 9.37 -11.26 -8.74
C ASP A 253 10.58 -11.94 -9.38
N ALA A 254 10.42 -13.22 -9.76
CA ALA A 254 11.50 -13.98 -10.38
C ALA A 254 12.00 -13.36 -11.69
N ALA A 255 11.11 -12.74 -12.49
CA ALA A 255 11.47 -12.09 -13.74
C ALA A 255 12.41 -10.89 -13.52
N ALA A 256 12.04 -9.97 -12.61
CA ALA A 256 12.90 -8.83 -12.27
C ALA A 256 14.20 -9.29 -11.60
N ARG A 257 14.10 -10.21 -10.63
CA ARG A 257 15.25 -10.72 -9.89
C ARG A 257 16.28 -11.38 -10.80
N LYS A 258 15.83 -12.12 -11.83
CA LYS A 258 16.72 -12.72 -12.82
C LYS A 258 17.59 -11.69 -13.53
N VAL A 259 17.02 -10.55 -13.93
CA VAL A 259 17.78 -9.47 -14.60
C VAL A 259 18.91 -8.95 -13.71
N ILE A 260 18.62 -8.72 -12.42
CA ILE A 260 19.58 -8.22 -11.43
C ILE A 260 20.68 -9.26 -11.15
N VAL A 261 20.30 -10.53 -11.00
CA VAL A 261 21.24 -11.64 -10.75
C VAL A 261 22.18 -11.84 -11.95
N ASP A 262 21.65 -11.89 -13.16
CA ASP A 262 22.44 -12.06 -14.39
C ASP A 262 23.41 -10.89 -14.62
N ALA A 263 23.10 -9.71 -14.09
CA ALA A 263 23.96 -8.53 -14.13
C ALA A 263 25.04 -8.51 -13.03
N GLY A 264 25.14 -9.55 -12.20
CA GLY A 264 26.15 -9.67 -11.15
C GLY A 264 25.77 -9.09 -9.79
N TYR A 265 24.51 -8.67 -9.60
CA TYR A 265 23.99 -8.11 -8.34
C TYR A 265 23.18 -9.14 -7.53
N GLY A 266 23.48 -10.42 -7.72
CA GLY A 266 22.89 -11.55 -7.01
C GLY A 266 23.93 -12.42 -6.27
N PRO A 267 23.56 -13.64 -5.86
CA PRO A 267 22.20 -14.20 -5.88
C PRO A 267 21.34 -13.71 -4.71
N GLY A 268 20.05 -14.08 -4.73
CA GLY A 268 19.13 -13.91 -3.59
C GLY A 268 18.80 -12.44 -3.28
N PHE A 269 18.99 -12.07 -2.02
CA PHE A 269 18.65 -10.75 -1.47
C PHE A 269 19.88 -9.91 -1.13
N THR A 270 21.02 -10.15 -1.81
CA THR A 270 22.29 -9.50 -1.50
C THR A 270 22.26 -7.99 -1.79
N TYR A 271 21.88 -7.61 -3.02
CA TYR A 271 21.76 -6.21 -3.43
C TYR A 271 20.32 -5.78 -3.71
N PHE A 272 19.47 -6.70 -4.17
CA PHE A 272 18.03 -6.50 -4.26
C PHE A 272 17.35 -7.11 -3.04
N THR A 273 17.25 -6.32 -1.97
CA THR A 273 17.07 -6.80 -0.60
C THR A 273 15.61 -7.06 -0.20
N HIS A 274 14.66 -6.84 -1.09
CA HIS A 274 13.23 -7.03 -0.84
C HIS A 274 12.51 -7.67 -2.04
N ARG A 275 11.19 -7.81 -1.90
CA ARG A 275 10.26 -8.26 -2.96
C ARG A 275 10.18 -7.23 -4.09
N VAL A 276 9.75 -7.63 -5.29
CA VAL A 276 9.56 -6.69 -6.41
C VAL A 276 8.37 -5.76 -6.24
N GLY A 277 7.40 -6.11 -5.41
CA GLY A 277 6.29 -5.22 -5.14
C GLY A 277 5.24 -5.81 -4.21
N HIS A 278 4.27 -4.97 -3.89
CA HIS A 278 3.12 -5.26 -3.04
C HIS A 278 1.83 -4.87 -3.73
N GLY A 279 0.71 -5.39 -3.24
CA GLY A 279 -0.59 -4.91 -3.65
C GLY A 279 -0.76 -3.47 -3.19
N LEU A 280 -1.46 -2.68 -3.98
CA LEU A 280 -1.78 -1.28 -3.69
C LEU A 280 -3.27 -1.05 -3.91
N GLY A 281 -3.87 -0.22 -3.06
CA GLY A 281 -5.26 0.17 -3.16
C GLY A 281 -5.59 1.22 -2.13
N MET A 282 -6.39 0.85 -1.12
CA MET A 282 -6.71 1.78 -0.03
C MET A 282 -5.62 1.85 1.04
N ASP A 283 -4.83 0.78 1.17
CA ASP A 283 -3.61 0.79 1.97
C ASP A 283 -2.40 0.82 1.02
N GLY A 284 -1.32 1.52 1.41
CA GLY A 284 -0.08 1.60 0.63
C GLY A 284 0.50 0.20 0.40
N HIS A 285 0.49 -0.63 1.45
CA HIS A 285 0.81 -2.05 1.36
C HIS A 285 -0.43 -2.90 1.67
N GLU A 286 -1.05 -3.48 0.64
CA GLU A 286 -2.12 -4.46 0.78
C GLU A 286 -1.80 -5.76 0.03
N TRP A 287 -2.73 -6.71 0.11
CA TRP A 287 -2.61 -7.98 -0.60
C TRP A 287 -2.87 -7.83 -2.11
N PRO A 288 -2.30 -8.73 -2.94
CA PRO A 288 -1.30 -9.74 -2.61
C PRO A 288 0.13 -9.21 -2.83
N TYR A 289 1.15 -9.98 -2.45
CA TYR A 289 2.55 -9.57 -2.60
C TYR A 289 3.26 -10.29 -3.74
N LEU A 290 4.10 -9.57 -4.48
CA LEU A 290 4.95 -10.13 -5.53
C LEU A 290 6.25 -10.63 -4.92
N VAL A 291 6.22 -11.83 -4.33
CA VAL A 291 7.37 -12.42 -3.63
C VAL A 291 7.45 -13.93 -3.84
N THR A 292 8.67 -14.46 -3.96
CA THR A 292 8.91 -15.91 -4.07
C THR A 292 8.57 -16.68 -2.80
N ASN A 293 8.24 -17.97 -2.93
CA ASN A 293 8.10 -18.95 -1.84
C ASN A 293 6.88 -18.77 -0.92
N ASN A 294 5.83 -18.07 -1.36
CA ASN A 294 4.58 -17.95 -0.60
C ASN A 294 4.80 -17.61 0.89
N MET A 295 5.56 -16.54 1.15
CA MET A 295 6.00 -16.13 2.50
C MET A 295 4.85 -15.97 3.50
N PHE A 296 3.63 -15.76 3.02
CA PHE A 296 2.45 -15.49 3.84
C PHE A 296 1.52 -16.69 4.03
N GLY A 297 1.96 -17.89 3.62
CA GLY A 297 1.29 -19.14 3.97
C GLY A 297 -0.09 -19.35 3.34
N TRP A 298 -0.34 -18.77 2.15
CA TRP A 298 -1.57 -19.04 1.41
C TRP A 298 -1.67 -20.53 1.09
N LYS A 299 -2.84 -21.14 1.30
CA LYS A 299 -3.03 -22.58 1.01
C LYS A 299 -2.81 -22.92 -0.46
N THR A 300 -3.12 -21.98 -1.34
CA THR A 300 -2.95 -22.08 -2.78
C THR A 300 -2.10 -20.91 -3.24
N ALA A 301 -1.14 -21.17 -4.14
CA ALA A 301 -0.39 -20.09 -4.78
C ALA A 301 -1.37 -19.14 -5.49
N LEU A 302 -1.31 -17.86 -5.15
CA LEU A 302 -2.13 -16.85 -5.79
C LEU A 302 -1.64 -16.64 -7.23
N THR A 303 -2.60 -16.60 -8.15
CA THR A 303 -2.37 -16.23 -9.55
C THR A 303 -2.82 -14.81 -9.78
N ALA A 304 -2.08 -14.10 -10.62
CA ALA A 304 -2.44 -12.74 -11.02
C ALA A 304 -3.79 -12.72 -11.74
N GLN A 305 -4.60 -11.71 -11.48
CA GLN A 305 -5.94 -11.52 -12.07
C GLN A 305 -6.06 -10.11 -12.64
N ALA A 306 -6.89 -9.95 -13.67
CA ALA A 306 -7.24 -8.62 -14.17
C ALA A 306 -7.88 -7.80 -13.04
N GLY A 307 -7.58 -6.50 -12.98
CA GLY A 307 -7.98 -5.58 -11.91
C GLY A 307 -7.06 -5.59 -10.69
N MET A 308 -6.11 -6.53 -10.58
CA MET A 308 -5.08 -6.43 -9.53
C MET A 308 -4.14 -5.25 -9.79
N VAL A 309 -3.74 -4.58 -8.71
CA VAL A 309 -2.80 -3.46 -8.73
C VAL A 309 -1.62 -3.78 -7.83
N PHE A 310 -0.41 -3.49 -8.31
CA PHE A 310 0.84 -3.71 -7.59
C PHE A 310 1.82 -2.55 -7.78
N SER A 311 2.70 -2.31 -6.81
CA SER A 311 3.96 -1.62 -7.10
C SER A 311 4.86 -2.53 -7.96
N ASP A 312 5.66 -1.91 -8.84
CA ASP A 312 6.75 -2.56 -9.57
C ASP A 312 8.05 -1.79 -9.26
N GLU A 313 8.71 -2.21 -8.19
CA GLU A 313 9.73 -1.45 -7.46
C GLU A 313 11.09 -2.17 -7.29
N PRO A 314 11.67 -2.82 -8.32
CA PRO A 314 12.98 -3.43 -8.17
C PRO A 314 14.04 -2.39 -7.82
N GLY A 315 15.02 -2.80 -7.01
CA GLY A 315 16.10 -1.92 -6.58
C GLY A 315 17.44 -2.63 -6.40
N ILE A 316 18.52 -1.88 -6.57
CA ILE A 316 19.88 -2.31 -6.25
C ILE A 316 20.45 -1.37 -5.20
N TYR A 317 20.83 -1.92 -4.05
CA TYR A 317 21.34 -1.15 -2.91
C TYR A 317 22.80 -1.53 -2.61
N ILE A 318 23.73 -0.64 -2.92
CA ILE A 318 25.16 -0.84 -2.66
C ILE A 318 25.52 -0.05 -1.39
N ARG A 319 25.56 -0.76 -0.25
CA ARG A 319 25.82 -0.16 1.06
C ARG A 319 27.11 0.66 1.08
N GLY A 320 27.03 1.87 1.62
CA GLY A 320 28.15 2.82 1.68
C GLY A 320 28.47 3.52 0.36
N GLU A 321 27.69 3.27 -0.70
CA GLU A 321 27.86 3.93 -2.00
C GLU A 321 26.60 4.66 -2.45
N PHE A 322 25.61 3.93 -2.95
CA PHE A 322 24.31 4.44 -3.38
C PHE A 322 23.32 3.29 -3.65
N GLY A 323 22.05 3.62 -3.74
CA GLY A 323 21.00 2.74 -4.22
C GLY A 323 20.24 3.37 -5.38
N VAL A 324 19.63 2.51 -6.19
CA VAL A 324 18.69 2.92 -7.23
C VAL A 324 17.46 2.04 -7.11
N ARG A 325 16.30 2.66 -6.96
CA ARG A 325 14.99 2.02 -7.10
C ARG A 325 14.16 2.83 -8.08
N LEU A 326 13.45 2.12 -8.94
CA LEU A 326 12.43 2.70 -9.82
C LEU A 326 11.13 2.02 -9.48
N GLU A 327 10.11 2.82 -9.23
CA GLU A 327 8.80 2.32 -8.87
C GLU A 327 7.72 3.12 -9.57
N ASP A 328 6.83 2.36 -10.18
CA ASP A 328 5.64 2.82 -10.83
C ASP A 328 4.58 1.76 -10.58
N ASP A 329 3.42 2.20 -10.10
CA ASP A 329 2.29 1.29 -9.90
C ASP A 329 1.84 0.70 -11.24
N MET A 330 1.54 -0.60 -11.25
CA MET A 330 0.97 -1.32 -12.39
C MET A 330 -0.39 -1.91 -12.06
N TYR A 331 -1.28 -1.93 -13.05
CA TYR A 331 -2.56 -2.62 -12.99
C TYR A 331 -2.63 -3.68 -14.09
N LEU A 332 -3.26 -4.81 -13.76
CA LEU A 332 -3.44 -5.92 -14.70
C LEU A 332 -4.72 -5.72 -15.52
N THR A 333 -4.58 -5.74 -16.84
CA THR A 333 -5.65 -5.83 -17.81
C THR A 333 -5.90 -7.28 -18.20
N SER A 334 -6.87 -7.53 -19.09
CA SER A 334 -7.13 -8.88 -19.61
C SER A 334 -5.98 -9.46 -20.45
N ASP A 335 -5.10 -8.62 -20.99
CA ASP A 335 -4.03 -8.98 -21.92
C ASP A 335 -2.60 -8.78 -21.37
N GLY A 336 -2.43 -8.23 -20.17
CA GLY A 336 -1.12 -7.99 -19.57
C GLY A 336 -1.21 -7.02 -18.40
N ALA A 337 -0.13 -6.27 -18.16
CA ALA A 337 -0.11 -5.16 -17.21
C ALA A 337 0.21 -3.85 -17.91
N ARG A 338 -0.13 -2.75 -17.24
CA ARG A 338 0.16 -1.37 -17.67
C ARG A 338 0.57 -0.56 -16.44
N LEU A 339 1.52 0.35 -16.61
CA LEU A 339 1.88 1.30 -15.55
C LEU A 339 0.86 2.44 -15.49
N PHE A 340 0.60 2.97 -14.29
CA PHE A 340 -0.14 4.21 -14.10
C PHE A 340 0.69 5.43 -14.50
N THR A 341 2.01 5.34 -14.38
CA THR A 341 2.96 6.40 -14.69
C THR A 341 4.04 5.95 -15.67
N PRO A 342 4.60 6.87 -16.48
CA PRO A 342 5.69 6.54 -17.37
C PRO A 342 6.96 6.22 -16.58
N GLN A 343 7.64 5.14 -16.97
CA GLN A 343 8.95 4.77 -16.43
C GLN A 343 9.99 5.85 -16.74
N SER A 344 10.86 6.14 -15.77
CA SER A 344 11.96 7.11 -15.93
C SER A 344 12.89 6.80 -17.10
N ALA A 345 13.29 7.84 -17.85
CA ALA A 345 14.15 7.69 -19.01
C ALA A 345 15.62 7.49 -18.61
N SER A 346 16.15 8.35 -17.74
CA SER A 346 17.50 8.28 -17.15
C SER A 346 17.55 8.92 -15.76
N LEU A 347 18.71 8.87 -15.10
CA LEU A 347 18.94 9.58 -13.83
C LEU A 347 18.87 11.10 -13.97
N GLU A 348 19.09 11.64 -15.16
CA GLU A 348 18.98 13.07 -15.48
C GLU A 348 17.60 13.43 -16.05
N GLN A 349 16.81 12.45 -16.48
CA GLN A 349 15.46 12.64 -17.04
C GLN A 349 14.46 11.69 -16.35
N PRO A 350 14.11 11.96 -15.07
CA PRO A 350 13.24 11.08 -14.29
C PRO A 350 11.73 11.15 -14.63
N PHE A 351 11.27 12.13 -15.42
CA PHE A 351 9.85 12.38 -15.75
C PHE A 351 9.58 12.38 -17.25
#